data_AF-X0UAA1-F1
#
_entry.id   AF-X0UAA1-F1
#
_cell.length_a   1.000
_cell.length_b   1.000
_cell.length_c   1.000
_cell.angle_alpha   90.00
_cell.angle_beta   90.00
_cell.angle_gamma   90.00
#
_symmetry.space_group_name_H-M   'P 1'
#
loop_
_entity.id
_entity.type
_entity.pdbx_description
1 polymer ?
#
loop_
_entity_poly.entity_id
_entity_poly.type
_entity_poly.pdbx_seq_one_letter_code
_entity_poly.pdbx_strand_id
1 'polypeptide(L)'
;AEICVEIRNPTSEGHDMVVNFAWANFGIGLPFTPINGPRLVHLPPHSMVKECLYWVPPVSGQVCLEITLEMEGYEPLKSQRNVDVNEPLQPGVKDQLTFPVGNPYAYPVDISLGIVPHKAGWGIEIDTDVLLDVGPDETRFVTLSVTPPADAPVLTDGELIVDVEAFVEGALLSGFRKVFRPPVPLHVSPDPPYAEREISVFPYPVMVGVPTEICVELRNPTSDPQDVVVHFAWANFGIGLPFTPIDGPRLVHLPPHSLVKECLHWVPP
;
A
#
# COMPACT_ATOMS: atom_id res chain seq x y z
N ALA A 1 9.27 -2.06 10.71
CA ALA A 1 8.83 -0.69 10.43
C ALA A 1 9.02 0.19 11.67
N GLU A 2 9.38 1.46 11.49
CA GLU A 2 9.33 2.46 12.56
C GLU A 2 7.95 3.15 12.50
N ILE A 3 7.22 3.14 13.60
CA ILE A 3 5.94 3.85 13.72
C ILE A 3 6.15 5.00 14.68
N CYS A 4 5.74 6.21 14.28
CA CYS A 4 5.90 7.40 15.08
C CYS A 4 4.60 8.20 15.13
N VAL A 5 4.39 8.87 16.27
CA VAL A 5 3.38 9.93 16.43
C VAL A 5 4.09 11.22 16.80
N GLU A 6 3.67 12.33 16.19
CA GLU A 6 4.07 13.67 16.61
C GLU A 6 2.95 14.28 17.44
N ILE A 7 3.29 14.72 18.65
CA ILE A 7 2.35 15.27 19.60
C ILE A 7 2.80 16.68 19.94
N ARG A 8 1.88 17.64 19.83
CA ARG A 8 2.15 19.05 20.12
C ARG A 8 1.39 19.49 21.35
N ASN A 9 2.10 20.14 22.27
CA ASN A 9 1.49 20.87 23.37
C ASN A 9 1.51 22.37 23.06
N PRO A 10 0.39 22.97 22.65
CA PRO A 10 0.33 24.41 22.35
C PRO A 10 0.21 25.28 23.60
N THR A 11 0.05 24.69 24.79
CA THR A 11 -0.27 25.41 26.04
C THR A 11 0.98 25.83 26.81
N SER A 12 0.79 26.72 27.80
CA SER A 12 1.85 27.17 28.71
C SER A 12 2.09 26.22 29.89
N GLU A 13 1.32 25.14 30.01
CA GLU A 13 1.44 24.13 31.06
C GLU A 13 2.01 22.84 30.48
N GLY A 14 2.71 22.06 31.31
CA GLY A 14 3.20 20.74 30.91
C GLY A 14 2.10 19.70 31.08
N HIS A 15 2.08 18.68 30.21
CA HIS A 15 1.12 17.59 30.26
C HIS A 15 1.81 16.24 30.27
N ASP A 16 1.28 15.29 31.02
CA ASP A 16 1.67 13.88 30.93
C ASP A 16 0.53 13.11 30.26
N MET A 17 0.89 12.23 29.34
CA MET A 17 -0.08 11.41 28.62
C MET A 17 0.45 10.01 28.35
N VAL A 18 -0.48 9.09 28.12
CA VAL A 18 -0.19 7.73 27.69
C VAL A 18 -0.44 7.61 26.20
N VAL A 19 0.56 7.13 25.47
CA VAL A 19 0.48 6.82 24.05
C VAL A 19 0.38 5.31 23.89
N ASN A 20 -0.70 4.86 23.26
CA ASN A 20 -0.93 3.47 22.90
C ASN A 20 -0.83 3.31 21.38
N PHE A 21 0.00 2.37 20.93
CA PHE A 21 0.07 1.97 19.53
C PHE A 21 -0.66 0.65 19.35
N ALA A 22 -1.40 0.49 18.27
CA ALA A 22 -2.08 -0.75 17.94
C ALA A 22 -2.15 -0.95 16.42
N TRP A 23 -2.42 -2.18 16.01
CA TRP A 23 -2.66 -2.52 14.60
C TRP A 23 -3.86 -3.45 14.45
N ALA A 24 -4.49 -3.44 13.28
CA ALA A 24 -5.52 -4.39 12.88
C ALA A 24 -5.25 -4.86 11.44
N ASN A 25 -5.87 -5.98 11.06
CA ASN A 25 -6.00 -6.32 9.64
C ASN A 25 -6.74 -5.20 8.91
N PHE A 26 -6.46 -5.01 7.62
CA PHE A 26 -7.17 -4.03 6.81
C PHE A 26 -8.67 -4.35 6.72
N GLY A 27 -9.51 -3.34 6.99
CA GLY A 27 -10.95 -3.47 7.04
C GLY A 27 -11.61 -2.43 7.94
N ILE A 28 -12.92 -2.55 8.08
CA ILE A 28 -13.76 -1.67 8.89
C ILE A 28 -14.30 -2.47 10.08
N GLY A 29 -14.28 -1.90 11.28
CA GLY A 29 -14.86 -2.54 12.47
C GLY A 29 -14.07 -3.76 13.00
N LEU A 30 -12.83 -3.93 12.54
CA LEU A 30 -11.95 -5.01 12.99
C LEU A 30 -11.21 -4.66 14.30
N PRO A 31 -10.93 -5.65 15.16
CA PRO A 31 -10.30 -5.41 16.45
C PRO A 31 -8.81 -5.02 16.31
N PHE A 32 -8.40 -4.01 17.08
CA PHE A 32 -7.02 -3.58 17.17
C PHE A 32 -6.24 -4.37 18.24
N THR A 33 -5.05 -4.83 17.88
CA THR A 33 -4.08 -5.50 18.74
C THR A 33 -3.00 -4.52 19.19
N PRO A 34 -2.77 -4.34 20.51
CA PRO A 34 -1.73 -3.44 21.01
C PRO A 34 -0.31 -3.81 20.53
N ILE A 35 0.52 -2.79 20.31
CA ILE A 35 1.94 -2.92 19.96
C ILE A 35 2.78 -2.38 21.13
N ASN A 36 3.58 -3.26 21.74
CA ASN A 36 4.59 -2.93 22.75
C ASN A 36 4.10 -2.11 23.98
N GLY A 37 2.81 -2.16 24.30
CA GLY A 37 2.21 -1.59 25.52
C GLY A 37 2.16 -0.06 25.57
N PRO A 38 1.59 0.50 26.66
CA PRO A 38 1.46 1.95 26.85
C PRO A 38 2.80 2.63 27.07
N ARG A 39 2.96 3.85 26.53
CA ARG A 39 4.15 4.68 26.70
C ARG A 39 3.78 6.00 27.36
N LEU A 40 4.40 6.31 28.51
CA LEU A 40 4.25 7.60 29.16
C LEU A 40 5.10 8.66 28.44
N VAL A 41 4.47 9.75 28.06
CA VAL A 41 5.13 10.88 27.37
C VAL A 41 4.86 12.15 28.15
N HIS A 42 5.94 12.85 28.51
CA HIS A 42 5.88 14.19 29.08
C HIS A 42 5.99 15.23 27.97
N LEU A 43 5.03 16.16 27.92
CA LEU A 43 4.99 17.27 26.98
C LEU A 43 5.21 18.61 27.71
N PRO A 44 6.42 19.18 27.66
CA PRO A 44 6.66 20.52 28.20
C PRO A 44 5.77 21.59 27.55
N PRO A 45 5.61 22.77 28.19
CA PRO A 45 4.94 23.92 27.59
C PRO A 45 5.47 24.26 26.19
N HIS A 46 4.56 24.56 25.25
CA HIS A 46 4.86 24.95 23.88
C HIS A 46 5.81 24.00 23.12
N SER A 47 5.79 22.71 23.45
CA SER A 47 6.69 21.71 22.88
C SER A 47 6.04 20.85 21.79
N MET A 48 6.89 20.12 21.09
CA MET A 48 6.53 19.03 20.20
C MET A 48 7.40 17.84 20.58
N VAL A 49 6.79 16.67 20.78
CA VAL A 49 7.48 15.41 21.03
C VAL A 49 7.11 14.42 19.94
N LYS A 50 8.13 13.75 19.39
CA LYS A 50 7.97 12.65 18.45
C LYS A 50 8.25 11.35 19.19
N GLU A 51 7.21 10.55 19.40
CA GLU A 51 7.31 9.25 20.06
C GLU A 51 7.31 8.15 19.01
N CYS A 52 8.32 7.28 19.04
CA CYS A 52 8.50 6.21 18.05
C CYS A 52 8.68 4.84 18.69
N LEU A 53 8.28 3.80 17.97
CA LEU A 53 8.65 2.42 18.26
C LEU A 53 9.03 1.66 16.99
N TYR A 54 9.83 0.63 17.17
CA TYR A 54 10.07 -0.36 16.13
C TYR A 54 9.06 -1.50 16.29
N TRP A 55 8.36 -1.80 15.20
CA TRP A 55 7.40 -2.87 15.11
C TRP A 55 7.77 -3.80 13.96
N VAL A 56 7.69 -5.10 14.20
CA VAL A 56 7.79 -6.13 13.16
C VAL A 56 6.36 -6.57 12.85
N PRO A 57 5.81 -6.25 11.68
CA PRO A 57 4.47 -6.67 11.30
C PRO A 57 4.35 -8.19 11.34
N PRO A 58 3.29 -8.75 11.94
CA PRO A 58 3.07 -10.20 11.94
C PRO A 58 2.52 -10.70 10.60
N VAL A 59 2.06 -9.80 9.73
CA VAL A 59 1.56 -10.06 8.38
C VAL A 59 2.17 -9.08 7.39
N SER A 60 2.28 -9.51 6.13
CA SER A 60 2.64 -8.63 5.00
C SER A 60 1.40 -8.02 4.37
N GLY A 61 1.54 -6.83 3.77
CA GLY A 61 0.48 -6.17 3.00
C GLY A 61 -0.34 -5.17 3.81
N GLN A 62 -1.63 -5.08 3.49
CA GLN A 62 -2.54 -4.06 4.00
C GLN A 62 -2.87 -4.24 5.49
N VAL A 63 -2.58 -3.22 6.29
CA VAL A 63 -2.91 -3.16 7.73
C VAL A 63 -3.40 -1.77 8.12
N CYS A 64 -4.16 -1.71 9.21
CA CYS A 64 -4.56 -0.45 9.86
C CYS A 64 -3.68 -0.23 11.09
N LEU A 65 -3.10 0.96 11.23
CA LEU A 65 -2.42 1.39 12.46
C LEU A 65 -3.32 2.35 13.22
N GLU A 66 -3.39 2.21 14.54
CA GLU A 66 -4.06 3.15 15.44
C GLU A 66 -3.06 3.65 16.49
N ILE A 67 -3.14 4.95 16.76
CA ILE A 67 -2.50 5.59 17.90
C ILE A 67 -3.59 6.22 18.75
N THR A 68 -3.64 5.85 20.03
CA THR A 68 -4.53 6.46 21.01
C THR A 68 -3.71 7.26 22.02
N LEU A 69 -4.09 8.52 22.24
CA LEU A 69 -3.52 9.40 23.25
C LEU A 69 -4.52 9.54 24.41
N GLU A 70 -4.07 9.24 25.62
CA GLU A 70 -4.88 9.31 26.84
C GLU A 70 -4.26 10.30 27.83
N MET A 71 -5.07 11.21 28.34
CA MET A 71 -4.64 12.24 29.29
C MET A 71 -5.74 12.43 30.34
N GLU A 72 -5.35 12.62 31.59
CA GLU A 72 -6.30 12.75 32.69
C GLU A 72 -7.25 13.93 32.45
N GLY A 73 -8.57 13.66 32.55
CA GLY A 73 -9.61 14.68 32.35
C GLY A 73 -10.02 14.93 30.89
N TYR A 74 -9.47 14.18 29.93
CA TYR A 74 -9.80 14.32 28.50
C TYR A 74 -10.27 13.00 27.89
N GLU A 75 -11.14 13.08 26.90
CA GLU A 75 -11.51 11.93 26.07
C GLU A 75 -10.29 11.45 25.26
N PRO A 76 -10.10 10.13 25.09
CA PRO A 76 -9.00 9.59 24.30
C PRO A 76 -9.04 10.10 22.85
N LEU A 77 -7.88 10.57 22.37
CA LEU A 77 -7.73 10.98 20.98
C LEU A 77 -7.20 9.81 20.16
N LYS A 78 -7.94 9.42 19.13
CA LYS A 78 -7.57 8.32 18.23
C LYS A 78 -7.15 8.85 16.87
N SER A 79 -6.05 8.34 16.35
CA SER A 79 -5.56 8.59 15.00
C SER A 79 -5.30 7.26 14.31
N GLN A 80 -5.88 7.07 13.12
CA GLN A 80 -5.74 5.84 12.35
C GLN A 80 -5.07 6.10 11.01
N ARG A 81 -4.31 5.11 10.52
CA ARG A 81 -3.67 5.16 9.20
C ARG A 81 -3.63 3.77 8.58
N ASN A 82 -4.19 3.65 7.38
CA ASN A 82 -4.03 2.46 6.56
C ASN A 82 -2.66 2.45 5.89
N VAL A 83 -2.02 1.28 5.86
CA VAL A 83 -0.74 1.03 5.22
C VAL A 83 -0.97 0.14 4.01
N ASP A 84 -0.27 0.44 2.92
CA ASP A 84 -0.24 -0.37 1.70
C ASP A 84 -1.59 -0.59 0.99
N VAL A 85 -2.51 0.36 1.11
CA VAL A 85 -3.74 0.41 0.28
C VAL A 85 -3.37 0.90 -1.13
N ASN A 86 -2.55 0.12 -1.83
CA ASN A 86 -1.99 0.42 -3.14
C ASN A 86 -2.63 -0.47 -4.20
N GLU A 87 -3.22 0.16 -5.22
CA GLU A 87 -3.57 -0.50 -6.47
C GLU A 87 -3.28 0.49 -7.61
N PRO A 88 -2.51 0.09 -8.65
CA PRO A 88 -2.14 1.00 -9.74
C PRO A 88 -3.36 1.31 -10.62
N LEU A 89 -3.96 2.47 -10.37
CA LEU A 89 -5.10 2.98 -11.14
C LEU A 89 -4.66 3.35 -12.56
N GLN A 90 -5.36 2.83 -13.56
CA GLN A 90 -5.12 3.12 -14.97
C GLN A 90 -6.32 3.83 -15.60
N PRO A 91 -6.11 4.85 -16.46
CA PRO A 91 -7.19 5.54 -17.16
C PRO A 91 -8.14 4.59 -17.91
N GLY A 92 -9.44 4.71 -17.66
CA GLY A 92 -10.48 3.90 -18.31
C GLY A 92 -10.57 2.45 -17.85
N VAL A 93 -9.72 2.00 -16.91
CA VAL A 93 -9.72 0.63 -16.40
C VAL A 93 -10.36 0.59 -15.01
N LYS A 94 -11.31 -0.32 -14.83
CA LYS A 94 -11.93 -0.58 -13.53
C LYS A 94 -10.97 -1.39 -12.65
N ASP A 95 -10.72 -0.86 -11.46
CA ASP A 95 -9.92 -1.47 -10.39
C ASP A 95 -10.84 -1.84 -9.22
N GLN A 96 -10.53 -2.93 -8.50
CA GLN A 96 -11.40 -3.45 -7.45
C GLN A 96 -10.63 -3.88 -6.19
N LEU A 97 -11.09 -3.41 -5.04
CA LEU A 97 -10.58 -3.75 -3.71
C LEU A 97 -11.69 -4.38 -2.88
N THR A 98 -11.56 -5.64 -2.51
CA THR A 98 -12.46 -6.30 -1.56
C THR A 98 -11.92 -6.14 -0.14
N PHE A 99 -12.76 -5.66 0.76
CA PHE A 99 -12.40 -5.41 2.16
C PHE A 99 -13.43 -5.99 3.14
N PRO A 100 -12.99 -6.45 4.32
CA PRO A 100 -13.88 -6.92 5.37
C PRO A 100 -14.52 -5.77 6.17
N VAL A 101 -15.76 -5.98 6.61
CA VAL A 101 -16.54 -5.13 7.49
C VAL A 101 -17.06 -5.99 8.64
N GLY A 102 -16.57 -5.72 9.85
CA GLY A 102 -16.89 -6.44 11.07
C GLY A 102 -17.85 -5.69 11.98
N ASN A 103 -18.62 -6.44 12.78
CA ASN A 103 -19.39 -5.90 13.89
C ASN A 103 -18.60 -6.04 15.21
N PRO A 104 -18.10 -4.94 15.80
CA PRO A 104 -17.40 -4.98 17.09
C PRO A 104 -18.34 -4.95 18.31
N TYR A 105 -19.66 -4.88 18.11
CA TYR A 105 -20.64 -4.87 19.19
C TYR A 105 -21.01 -6.29 19.62
N ALA A 106 -21.40 -6.44 20.88
CA ALA A 106 -21.84 -7.73 21.46
C ALA A 106 -23.26 -8.14 21.04
N TYR A 107 -23.90 -7.41 20.12
CA TYR A 107 -25.25 -7.65 19.61
C TYR A 107 -25.31 -7.41 18.10
N PRO A 108 -26.28 -7.99 17.38
CA PRO A 108 -26.42 -7.77 15.94
C PRO A 108 -26.74 -6.31 15.61
N VAL A 109 -26.16 -5.80 14.52
CA VAL A 109 -26.36 -4.42 14.06
C VAL A 109 -26.53 -4.34 12.54
N ASP A 110 -27.22 -3.29 12.09
CA ASP A 110 -27.20 -2.87 10.70
C ASP A 110 -26.05 -1.88 10.48
N ILE A 111 -25.19 -2.18 9.50
CA ILE A 111 -24.03 -1.34 9.14
C ILE A 111 -24.30 -0.68 7.80
N SER A 112 -24.40 0.64 7.75
CA SER A 112 -24.46 1.41 6.50
C SER A 112 -23.07 1.88 6.09
N LEU A 113 -22.77 1.86 4.79
CA LEU A 113 -21.52 2.34 4.22
C LEU A 113 -21.75 3.59 3.37
N GLY A 114 -20.77 4.50 3.39
CA GLY A 114 -20.73 5.71 2.60
C GLY A 114 -19.40 5.85 1.86
N ILE A 115 -19.44 6.57 0.75
CA ILE A 115 -18.25 6.97 -0.01
C ILE A 115 -18.10 8.50 0.00
N VAL A 116 -16.89 8.97 0.22
CA VAL A 116 -16.52 10.39 0.10
C VAL A 116 -15.51 10.50 -1.06
N PRO A 117 -15.98 10.77 -2.29
CA PRO A 117 -15.09 10.84 -3.45
C PRO A 117 -14.27 12.14 -3.42
N HIS A 118 -12.96 12.01 -3.65
CA HIS A 118 -12.03 13.15 -3.77
C HIS A 118 -11.68 13.48 -5.23
N LYS A 119 -12.16 12.64 -6.17
CA LYS A 119 -11.93 12.80 -7.61
C LYS A 119 -13.25 13.00 -8.36
N ALA A 120 -13.49 14.23 -8.80
CA ALA A 120 -14.68 14.57 -9.59
C ALA A 120 -14.69 13.82 -10.93
N GLY A 121 -15.85 13.26 -11.30
CA GLY A 121 -16.06 12.56 -12.56
C GLY A 121 -15.52 11.13 -12.61
N TRP A 122 -14.89 10.63 -11.53
CA TRP A 122 -14.44 9.25 -11.45
C TRP A 122 -15.59 8.30 -11.11
N GLY A 123 -15.60 7.11 -11.72
CA GLY A 123 -16.57 6.07 -11.39
C GLY A 123 -16.15 5.36 -10.11
N ILE A 124 -16.74 5.74 -8.97
CA ILE A 124 -16.41 5.18 -7.66
C ILE A 124 -17.69 4.60 -7.05
N GLU A 125 -17.66 3.31 -6.73
CA GLU A 125 -18.83 2.57 -6.26
C GLU A 125 -18.43 1.47 -5.27
N ILE A 126 -19.34 1.12 -4.37
CA ILE A 126 -19.28 -0.10 -3.56
C ILE A 126 -20.41 -1.02 -4.00
N ASP A 127 -20.19 -2.34 -3.94
CA ASP A 127 -21.18 -3.34 -4.37
C ASP A 127 -22.41 -3.44 -3.44
N THR A 128 -22.25 -3.05 -2.17
CA THR A 128 -23.35 -2.89 -1.21
C THR A 128 -23.09 -1.72 -0.28
N ASP A 129 -24.13 -0.95 0.02
CA ASP A 129 -24.10 0.21 0.92
C ASP A 129 -24.75 -0.08 2.29
N VAL A 130 -25.35 -1.25 2.47
CA VAL A 130 -25.93 -1.69 3.74
C VAL A 130 -25.67 -3.18 3.97
N LEU A 131 -25.28 -3.51 5.21
CA LEU A 131 -25.17 -4.88 5.71
C LEU A 131 -26.16 -5.03 6.86
N LEU A 132 -27.21 -5.82 6.67
CA LEU A 132 -28.29 -6.00 7.65
C LEU A 132 -27.99 -7.13 8.63
N ASP A 133 -28.33 -6.96 9.90
CA ASP A 133 -28.25 -8.01 10.93
C ASP A 133 -26.88 -8.69 10.96
N VAL A 134 -25.81 -7.90 11.00
CA VAL A 134 -24.43 -8.40 11.15
C VAL A 134 -24.26 -8.82 12.60
N GLY A 135 -24.13 -10.11 12.87
CA GLY A 135 -24.00 -10.67 14.21
C GLY A 135 -22.72 -10.23 14.94
N PRO A 136 -22.64 -10.44 16.27
CA PRO A 136 -21.44 -10.11 17.04
C PRO A 136 -20.20 -10.81 16.50
N ASP A 137 -19.09 -10.08 16.33
CA ASP A 137 -17.83 -10.56 15.75
C ASP A 137 -17.96 -11.12 14.30
N GLU A 138 -19.15 -11.03 13.69
CA GLU A 138 -19.35 -11.41 12.30
C GLU A 138 -18.65 -10.41 11.37
N THR A 139 -18.00 -10.94 10.34
CA THR A 139 -17.38 -10.15 9.28
C THR A 139 -18.04 -10.48 7.95
N ARG A 140 -18.39 -9.44 7.19
CA ARG A 140 -18.85 -9.53 5.80
C ARG A 140 -17.89 -8.80 4.87
N PHE A 141 -17.97 -9.07 3.58
CA PHE A 141 -17.08 -8.47 2.59
C PHE A 141 -17.83 -7.51 1.68
N VAL A 142 -17.18 -6.41 1.35
CA VAL A 142 -17.66 -5.37 0.44
C VAL A 142 -16.55 -5.10 -0.59
N THR A 143 -16.94 -4.81 -1.83
CA THR A 143 -16.01 -4.52 -2.92
C THR A 143 -16.11 -3.05 -3.31
N LEU A 144 -15.05 -2.29 -3.07
CA LEU A 144 -14.84 -0.97 -3.66
C LEU A 144 -14.39 -1.14 -5.11
N SER A 145 -15.03 -0.43 -6.04
CA SER A 145 -14.56 -0.32 -7.40
C SER A 145 -14.26 1.13 -7.76
N VAL A 146 -13.13 1.35 -8.45
CA VAL A 146 -12.68 2.66 -8.91
C VAL A 146 -12.34 2.60 -10.40
N THR A 147 -12.96 3.46 -11.19
CA THR A 147 -12.72 3.60 -12.63
C THR A 147 -12.32 5.04 -12.92
N PRO A 148 -11.03 5.33 -13.14
CA PRO A 148 -10.60 6.64 -13.61
C PRO A 148 -11.18 6.91 -15.00
N PRO A 149 -11.57 8.16 -15.33
CA PRO A 149 -11.92 8.54 -16.69
C PRO A 149 -10.80 8.22 -17.68
N ALA A 150 -11.15 7.95 -18.95
CA ALA A 150 -10.17 7.63 -19.98
C ALA A 150 -9.19 8.81 -20.25
N ASP A 151 -9.64 10.03 -19.99
CA ASP A 151 -8.89 11.29 -20.09
C ASP A 151 -8.37 11.78 -18.73
N ALA A 152 -8.36 10.92 -17.71
CA ALA A 152 -7.86 11.27 -16.39
C ALA A 152 -6.42 11.79 -16.46
N PRO A 153 -6.08 12.88 -15.75
CA PRO A 153 -4.71 13.36 -15.67
C PRO A 153 -3.82 12.32 -14.98
N VAL A 154 -2.52 12.39 -15.27
CA VAL A 154 -1.52 11.60 -14.54
C VAL A 154 -1.57 12.00 -13.07
N LEU A 155 -1.80 11.00 -12.21
CA LEU A 155 -1.83 11.18 -10.78
C LEU A 155 -0.40 11.25 -10.21
N THR A 156 -0.23 12.10 -9.21
CA THR A 156 0.97 12.17 -8.38
C THR A 156 0.85 11.25 -7.16
N ASP A 157 2.00 10.80 -6.66
CA ASP A 157 2.08 9.93 -5.48
C ASP A 157 1.38 10.58 -4.26
N GLY A 158 0.50 9.83 -3.61
CA GLY A 158 -0.23 10.25 -2.42
C GLY A 158 -1.55 10.98 -2.69
N GLU A 159 -1.96 11.17 -3.96
CA GLU A 159 -3.24 11.80 -4.26
C GLU A 159 -4.43 11.03 -3.68
N LEU A 160 -5.35 11.77 -3.04
CA LEU A 160 -6.56 11.20 -2.43
C LEU A 160 -7.56 10.78 -3.50
N ILE A 161 -8.09 9.55 -3.38
CA ILE A 161 -9.06 8.99 -4.34
C ILE A 161 -10.46 8.98 -3.74
N VAL A 162 -10.64 8.27 -2.62
CA VAL A 162 -11.92 8.09 -1.95
C VAL A 162 -11.71 7.72 -0.48
N ASP A 163 -12.60 8.19 0.38
CA ASP A 163 -12.78 7.61 1.71
C ASP A 163 -14.01 6.71 1.71
N VAL A 164 -13.90 5.55 2.35
CA VAL A 164 -15.02 4.65 2.60
C VAL A 164 -15.25 4.62 4.10
N GLU A 165 -16.45 4.96 4.52
CA GLU A 165 -16.84 5.06 5.93
C GLU A 165 -18.00 4.12 6.19
N ALA A 166 -18.08 3.59 7.41
CA ALA A 166 -19.22 2.80 7.86
C ALA A 166 -19.81 3.36 9.14
N PHE A 167 -21.10 3.16 9.30
CA PHE A 167 -21.88 3.72 10.40
C PHE A 167 -22.83 2.67 10.96
N VAL A 168 -23.05 2.75 12.27
CA VAL A 168 -24.11 2.01 12.98
C VAL A 168 -24.98 3.04 13.66
N GLU A 169 -26.29 3.02 13.38
CA GLU A 169 -27.27 3.99 13.91
C GLU A 169 -26.86 5.47 13.67
N GLY A 170 -26.15 5.73 12.57
CA GLY A 170 -25.64 7.06 12.20
C GLY A 170 -24.35 7.49 12.93
N ALA A 171 -23.85 6.69 13.86
CA ALA A 171 -22.53 6.91 14.47
C ALA A 171 -21.43 6.27 13.63
N LEU A 172 -20.33 7.00 13.40
CA LEU A 172 -19.17 6.49 12.66
C LEU A 172 -18.57 5.28 13.39
N LEU A 173 -18.56 4.14 12.71
CA LEU A 173 -17.94 2.91 13.18
C LEU A 173 -16.43 2.95 12.93
N SER A 174 -16.04 3.11 11.66
CA SER A 174 -14.66 3.19 11.18
C SER A 174 -14.67 3.53 9.68
N GLY A 175 -13.49 3.70 9.07
CA GLY A 175 -13.33 3.93 7.65
C GLY A 175 -11.89 3.79 7.19
N PHE A 176 -11.70 3.81 5.87
CA PHE A 176 -10.38 3.83 5.27
C PHE A 176 -10.30 4.82 4.10
N ARG A 177 -9.07 5.21 3.76
CA ARG A 177 -8.75 6.18 2.72
C ARG A 177 -7.89 5.51 1.65
N LYS A 178 -8.38 5.48 0.41
CA LYS A 178 -7.60 5.04 -0.76
C LYS A 178 -6.83 6.23 -1.33
N VAL A 179 -5.53 6.04 -1.51
CA VAL A 179 -4.63 7.01 -2.15
C VAL A 179 -3.98 6.38 -3.37
N PHE A 180 -3.59 7.19 -4.35
CA PHE A 180 -2.82 6.69 -5.48
C PHE A 180 -1.36 6.53 -5.10
N ARG A 181 -0.80 5.37 -5.46
CA ARG A 181 0.64 5.10 -5.43
C ARG A 181 1.05 4.68 -6.84
N PRO A 182 1.97 5.40 -7.50
CA PRO A 182 2.43 4.99 -8.81
C PRO A 182 3.20 3.66 -8.72
N PRO A 183 3.16 2.83 -9.77
CA PRO A 183 4.09 1.70 -9.89
C PRO A 183 5.53 2.16 -9.69
N VAL A 184 6.34 1.38 -8.99
CA VAL A 184 7.77 1.68 -8.82
C VAL A 184 8.46 1.54 -10.18
N PRO A 185 9.04 2.62 -10.75
CA PRO A 185 9.79 2.51 -11.99
C PRO A 185 11.14 1.83 -11.68
N LEU A 186 11.26 0.56 -12.04
CA LEU A 186 12.46 -0.25 -11.79
C LEU A 186 13.51 -0.14 -12.91
N HIS A 187 13.08 0.31 -14.08
CA HIS A 187 13.90 0.53 -15.27
C HIS A 187 14.70 1.84 -15.13
N VAL A 188 15.89 1.89 -15.73
CA VAL A 188 16.86 2.97 -15.49
C VAL A 188 16.61 4.19 -16.38
N SER A 189 15.96 4.01 -17.54
CA SER A 189 15.88 4.99 -18.62
C SER A 189 14.44 5.32 -18.99
N PRO A 190 14.07 6.55 -19.40
CA PRO A 190 12.74 6.84 -19.94
C PRO A 190 12.57 6.36 -21.41
N ASP A 191 13.40 5.42 -21.86
CA ASP A 191 13.36 4.92 -23.23
C ASP A 191 12.04 4.13 -23.43
N PRO A 192 11.54 4.00 -24.68
CA PRO A 192 10.41 3.12 -24.93
C PRO A 192 10.82 1.65 -24.71
N PRO A 193 9.87 0.72 -24.46
CA PRO A 193 10.17 -0.67 -24.09
C PRO A 193 11.07 -1.48 -25.05
N TYR A 194 11.24 -1.01 -26.29
CA TYR A 194 12.08 -1.64 -27.32
C TYR A 194 13.50 -1.04 -27.42
N ALA A 195 13.81 0.01 -26.67
CA ALA A 195 15.08 0.73 -26.70
C ALA A 195 15.75 0.83 -25.32
N GLU A 196 15.31 -0.02 -24.38
CA GLU A 196 15.79 0.00 -23.00
C GLU A 196 17.29 -0.32 -22.90
N ARG A 197 17.98 0.42 -22.04
CA ARG A 197 19.44 0.33 -21.85
C ARG A 197 19.88 -0.51 -20.66
N GLU A 198 18.94 -0.91 -19.82
CA GLU A 198 19.17 -1.83 -18.70
C GLU A 198 19.57 -3.24 -19.14
N ILE A 199 19.29 -3.63 -20.39
CA ILE A 199 19.61 -4.96 -20.90
C ILE A 199 21.03 -4.94 -21.49
N SER A 200 21.89 -5.81 -20.97
CA SER A 200 23.23 -6.05 -21.54
C SER A 200 23.36 -7.50 -22.00
N VAL A 201 24.07 -7.69 -23.11
CA VAL A 201 24.25 -9.00 -23.76
C VAL A 201 25.72 -9.22 -24.08
N PHE A 202 26.27 -10.37 -23.71
CA PHE A 202 27.65 -10.74 -23.99
C PHE A 202 27.83 -12.24 -24.30
N PRO A 203 28.49 -12.65 -25.39
CA PRO A 203 29.08 -11.80 -26.42
C PRO A 203 28.03 -11.11 -27.28
N TYR A 204 28.44 -9.99 -27.90
CA TYR A 204 27.65 -9.28 -28.88
C TYR A 204 28.41 -9.24 -30.21
N PRO A 205 27.82 -9.66 -31.35
CA PRO A 205 26.47 -10.23 -31.46
C PRO A 205 26.37 -11.63 -30.84
N VAL A 206 25.14 -12.06 -30.52
CA VAL A 206 24.85 -13.43 -30.07
C VAL A 206 25.16 -14.43 -31.18
N MET A 207 25.67 -15.60 -30.82
CA MET A 207 26.07 -16.64 -31.77
C MET A 207 25.41 -17.98 -31.41
N VAL A 208 24.90 -18.69 -32.43
CA VAL A 208 24.29 -20.01 -32.27
C VAL A 208 25.25 -20.98 -31.60
N GLY A 209 24.77 -21.69 -30.57
CA GLY A 209 25.56 -22.66 -29.82
C GLY A 209 26.63 -22.06 -28.90
N VAL A 210 26.77 -20.73 -28.83
CA VAL A 210 27.73 -20.06 -27.95
C VAL A 210 27.02 -19.60 -26.67
N PRO A 211 27.46 -20.04 -25.48
CA PRO A 211 26.94 -19.52 -24.22
C PRO A 211 27.01 -18.00 -24.20
N THR A 212 25.86 -17.37 -24.00
CA THR A 212 25.71 -15.93 -23.96
C THR A 212 25.12 -15.55 -22.60
N GLU A 213 25.56 -14.43 -22.04
CA GLU A 213 25.07 -13.82 -20.81
C GLU A 213 24.12 -12.67 -21.16
N ILE A 214 22.88 -12.72 -20.64
CA ILE A 214 21.96 -11.57 -20.63
C ILE A 214 21.88 -11.11 -19.20
N CYS A 215 22.01 -9.81 -18.99
CA CYS A 215 21.71 -9.19 -17.72
C CYS A 215 20.68 -8.07 -17.87
N VAL A 216 19.94 -7.84 -16.79
CA VAL A 216 19.11 -6.66 -16.60
C VAL A 216 19.61 -5.88 -15.38
N GLU A 217 19.70 -4.56 -15.51
CA GLU A 217 19.97 -3.65 -14.39
C GLU A 217 18.66 -3.07 -13.85
N LEU A 218 18.36 -3.37 -12.58
CA LEU A 218 17.15 -2.94 -11.89
C LEU A 218 17.52 -1.89 -10.85
N ARG A 219 16.84 -0.75 -10.89
CA ARG A 219 16.99 0.31 -9.89
C ARG A 219 15.77 0.33 -8.99
N ASN A 220 15.98 0.23 -7.68
CA ASN A 220 14.93 0.58 -6.71
C ASN A 220 15.08 2.06 -6.34
N PRO A 221 14.24 2.98 -6.83
CA PRO A 221 14.32 4.39 -6.47
C PRO A 221 13.75 4.69 -5.07
N THR A 222 13.10 3.73 -4.42
CA THR A 222 12.32 3.93 -3.19
C THR A 222 13.16 3.67 -1.93
N SER A 223 12.66 4.14 -0.79
CA SER A 223 13.23 3.90 0.54
C SER A 223 12.89 2.53 1.12
N ASP A 224 12.03 1.76 0.44
CA ASP A 224 11.57 0.44 0.87
C ASP A 224 12.15 -0.65 -0.04
N PRO A 225 12.54 -1.83 0.48
CA PRO A 225 13.00 -2.92 -0.36
C PRO A 225 11.88 -3.42 -1.30
N GLN A 226 12.25 -3.91 -2.48
CA GLN A 226 11.33 -4.47 -3.47
C GLN A 226 11.78 -5.89 -3.84
N ASP A 227 10.87 -6.86 -3.82
CA ASP A 227 11.13 -8.21 -4.34
C ASP A 227 10.44 -8.36 -5.70
N VAL A 228 11.20 -8.68 -6.73
CA VAL A 228 10.71 -8.68 -8.12
C VAL A 228 11.05 -9.99 -8.80
N VAL A 229 10.17 -10.41 -9.71
CA VAL A 229 10.38 -11.63 -10.50
C VAL A 229 10.78 -11.23 -11.91
N VAL A 230 12.02 -11.55 -12.28
CA VAL A 230 12.58 -11.27 -13.60
C VAL A 230 12.35 -12.46 -14.52
N HIS A 231 11.81 -12.17 -15.70
CA HIS A 231 11.62 -13.13 -16.79
C HIS A 231 12.50 -12.72 -17.97
N PHE A 232 13.39 -13.61 -18.38
CA PHE A 232 14.20 -13.44 -19.57
C PHE A 232 13.55 -14.17 -20.73
N ALA A 233 13.58 -13.59 -21.92
CA ALA A 233 13.01 -14.19 -23.11
C ALA A 233 13.72 -13.65 -24.36
N TRP A 234 13.65 -14.38 -25.47
CA TRP A 234 14.20 -13.96 -26.76
C TRP A 234 13.18 -14.13 -27.88
N ALA A 235 13.34 -13.38 -28.96
CA ALA A 235 12.58 -13.56 -30.19
C ALA A 235 13.52 -13.45 -31.40
N ASN A 236 13.06 -13.97 -32.54
CA ASN A 236 13.72 -13.67 -33.81
C ASN A 236 13.59 -12.17 -34.13
N PHE A 237 14.51 -11.64 -34.94
CA PHE A 237 14.46 -10.24 -35.35
C PHE A 237 13.20 -9.96 -36.18
N GLY A 238 12.35 -9.04 -35.71
CA GLY A 238 11.11 -8.64 -36.37
C GLY A 238 10.19 -7.87 -35.42
N ILE A 239 9.08 -7.35 -35.95
CA ILE A 239 8.06 -6.62 -35.18
C ILE A 239 6.85 -7.55 -34.98
N GLY A 240 6.35 -7.63 -33.74
CA GLY A 240 5.16 -8.42 -33.41
C GLY A 240 5.40 -9.94 -33.28
N LEU A 241 6.65 -10.37 -33.20
CA LEU A 241 6.99 -11.78 -32.98
C LEU A 241 6.89 -12.14 -31.48
N PRO A 242 6.38 -13.34 -31.15
CA PRO A 242 6.29 -13.78 -29.76
C PRO A 242 7.69 -14.05 -29.20
N PHE A 243 7.87 -13.74 -27.92
CA PHE A 243 9.08 -14.05 -27.18
C PHE A 243 9.00 -15.46 -26.59
N THR A 244 10.09 -16.21 -26.74
CA THR A 244 10.30 -17.52 -26.14
C THR A 244 11.03 -17.35 -24.80
N PRO A 245 10.49 -17.85 -23.68
CA PRO A 245 11.16 -17.77 -22.39
C PRO A 245 12.55 -18.41 -22.41
N ILE A 246 13.49 -17.79 -21.69
CA ILE A 246 14.82 -18.33 -21.40
C ILE A 246 14.81 -18.73 -19.93
N ASP A 247 15.03 -20.02 -19.67
CA ASP A 247 14.94 -20.61 -18.34
C ASP A 247 13.62 -20.26 -17.63
N GLY A 248 13.66 -20.16 -16.29
CA GLY A 248 12.52 -19.86 -15.44
C GLY A 248 12.58 -18.46 -14.81
N PRO A 249 11.52 -18.07 -14.09
CA PRO A 249 11.49 -16.83 -13.32
C PRO A 249 12.62 -16.76 -12.30
N ARG A 250 13.20 -15.57 -12.12
CA ARG A 250 14.24 -15.30 -11.12
C ARG A 250 13.75 -14.28 -10.09
N LEU A 251 13.75 -14.65 -8.82
CA LEU A 251 13.44 -13.73 -7.73
C LEU A 251 14.66 -12.86 -7.43
N VAL A 252 14.48 -11.54 -7.49
CA VAL A 252 15.53 -10.55 -7.24
C VAL A 252 15.08 -9.64 -6.09
N HIS A 253 15.89 -9.58 -5.04
CA HIS A 253 15.70 -8.65 -3.95
C HIS A 253 16.42 -7.33 -4.23
N LEU A 254 15.69 -6.22 -4.19
CA LEU A 254 16.19 -4.87 -4.43
C LEU A 254 16.14 -4.06 -3.13
N PRO A 255 17.25 -3.90 -2.40
CA PRO A 255 17.30 -3.04 -1.23
C PRO A 255 16.89 -1.59 -1.54
N PRO A 256 16.54 -0.77 -0.53
CA PRO A 256 16.27 0.65 -0.71
C PRO A 256 17.36 1.38 -1.50
N HIS A 257 16.96 2.24 -2.45
CA HIS A 257 17.87 3.06 -3.27
C HIS A 257 18.99 2.28 -3.98
N SER A 258 18.80 0.98 -4.24
CA SER A 258 19.81 0.11 -4.83
C SER A 258 19.78 0.08 -6.36
N LEU A 259 20.89 -0.39 -6.94
CA LEU A 259 21.00 -0.84 -8.32
C LEU A 259 21.49 -2.29 -8.29
N VAL A 260 20.70 -3.23 -8.79
CA VAL A 260 21.00 -4.66 -8.79
C VAL A 260 21.06 -5.14 -10.23
N LYS A 261 22.11 -5.89 -10.56
CA LYS A 261 22.28 -6.50 -11.88
C LYS A 261 22.01 -8.00 -11.77
N GLU A 262 20.95 -8.45 -12.43
CA GLU A 262 20.61 -9.87 -12.48
C GLU A 262 20.99 -10.43 -13.85
N CYS A 263 21.78 -11.51 -13.85
CA CYS A 263 22.30 -12.13 -15.07
C CYS A 263 21.90 -13.61 -15.16
N LEU A 264 21.64 -14.08 -16.38
CA LEU A 264 21.59 -15.51 -16.69
C LEU A 264 22.48 -15.83 -17.89
N HIS A 265 22.81 -17.11 -18.03
CA HIS A 265 23.49 -17.63 -19.20
C HIS A 265 22.51 -18.52 -19.97
N TRP A 266 22.46 -18.34 -21.28
CA TRP A 266 21.69 -19.22 -22.17
C TRP A 266 22.51 -19.53 -23.41
N VAL A 267 22.19 -20.65 -24.04
CA VAL A 267 22.79 -21.03 -25.33
C VAL A 267 21.74 -20.74 -26.40
N PRO A 268 21.96 -19.75 -27.28
CA PRO A 268 21.06 -19.48 -28.40
C PRO A 268 20.90 -20.76 -29.25
N PRO A 269 19.65 -21.13 -29.59
CA PRO A 269 19.37 -22.34 -30.36
C PRO A 269 19.84 -22.25 -31.82
#